data_AF-A0A7C5CXB5-F1
#
_entry.id   AF-A0A7C5CXB5-F1
#
_cell.length_a   1.000
_cell.length_b   1.000
_cell.length_c   1.000
_cell.angle_alpha   90.00
_cell.angle_beta   90.00
_cell.angle_gamma   90.00
#
_symmetry.space_group_name_H-M   'P 1'
#
loop_
_entity.id
_entity.type
_entity.pdbx_description
1 polymer ?
#
loop_
_entity_poly.entity_id
_entity_poly.type
_entity_poly.pdbx_seq_one_letter_code
_entity_poly.pdbx_strand_id
1 'polypeptide(L)'
;MWDKIKLFYKNIPATEGSLFYTDEEASGYPIGNLVDWSEATLWRGTTERPLYLYCEAAQSMTADYLILYGHNLKSAGSASVVLQKGQGAIADGTYLADGSAVANGTGGYTDLHTPVTPQDDGTPVLAEFNATSGKYFRLKIDGHSQPPQAALLSFGEKTTLGYATGGFDPYEEKIEASRVVSRTGYLLGIYERYRERRLKLTFDYMNETTYQSIREWWKNHGLKNLFVGWNTGDHPEDVYLMRPEQELSAPFIEGGLYRRVTLSFRGRG
;
A
#
# COMPACT_ATOMS: atom_id res chain seq x y z
N MET A 1 4.01 -13.30 -20.70
CA MET A 1 4.89 -13.89 -19.66
C MET A 1 4.16 -13.66 -18.34
N TRP A 2 4.09 -14.64 -17.44
CA TRP A 2 3.43 -14.40 -16.14
C TRP A 2 4.27 -13.39 -15.38
N ASP A 3 3.64 -12.43 -14.71
CA ASP A 3 4.33 -11.42 -13.93
C ASP A 3 4.54 -11.91 -12.49
N LYS A 4 5.61 -11.39 -11.87
CA LYS A 4 5.96 -11.76 -10.50
C LYS A 4 5.01 -11.10 -9.50
N ILE A 5 4.71 -11.82 -8.43
CA ILE A 5 3.89 -11.32 -7.33
C ILE A 5 4.68 -10.28 -6.53
N LYS A 6 4.05 -9.16 -6.18
CA LYS A 6 4.66 -8.06 -5.43
C LYS A 6 3.93 -7.87 -4.10
N LEU A 7 4.70 -7.78 -3.02
CA LEU A 7 4.21 -7.41 -1.69
C LEU A 7 4.65 -5.99 -1.37
N PHE A 8 3.69 -5.13 -1.03
CA PHE A 8 3.91 -3.74 -0.63
C PHE A 8 3.58 -3.61 0.86
N TYR A 9 4.59 -3.81 1.72
CA TYR A 9 4.40 -3.84 3.18
C TYR A 9 5.28 -2.84 3.93
N LYS A 10 6.41 -2.40 3.37
CA LYS A 10 7.25 -1.38 4.00
C LYS A 10 6.62 -0.02 3.73
N ASN A 11 6.03 0.58 4.75
CA ASN A 11 5.42 1.90 4.68
C ASN A 11 6.27 2.91 5.46
N ILE A 12 7.01 3.76 4.74
CA ILE A 12 7.94 4.75 5.32
C ILE A 12 7.20 5.71 6.27
N PRO A 13 6.06 6.32 5.88
CA PRO A 13 5.23 7.12 6.77
C PRO A 13 4.82 6.46 8.08
N ALA A 14 4.59 5.14 8.07
CA ALA A 14 4.18 4.38 9.26
C ALA A 14 5.36 3.78 10.04
N THR A 15 6.60 4.07 9.64
CA THR A 15 7.79 3.53 10.30
C THR A 15 8.06 4.32 11.59
N GLU A 16 8.39 3.60 12.67
CA GLU A 16 8.71 4.22 13.95
C GLU A 16 9.87 5.21 13.83
N GLY A 17 9.67 6.41 14.37
CA GLY A 17 10.63 7.52 14.28
C GLY A 17 10.50 8.39 13.03
N SER A 18 9.69 8.00 12.04
CA SER A 18 9.34 8.89 10.92
C SER A 18 8.34 9.95 11.36
N LEU A 19 8.46 11.16 10.83
CA LEU A 19 7.48 12.23 10.96
C LEU A 19 6.65 12.31 9.70
N PHE A 20 5.32 12.32 9.83
CA PHE A 20 4.38 12.43 8.73
C PHE A 20 3.36 13.52 9.03
N TYR A 21 3.32 14.56 8.19
CA TYR A 21 2.54 15.77 8.45
C TYR A 21 2.10 16.46 7.16
N THR A 22 1.14 17.37 7.29
CA THR A 22 0.69 18.28 6.22
C THR A 22 0.36 19.62 6.84
N ASP A 23 0.53 20.69 6.07
CA ASP A 23 0.13 22.03 6.50
C ASP A 23 -1.39 22.25 6.35
N GLU A 24 -2.06 21.35 5.61
CA GLU A 24 -3.43 21.55 5.13
C GLU A 24 -4.27 20.27 5.22
N GLU A 25 -5.15 20.23 6.22
CA GLU A 25 -6.13 19.16 6.39
C GLU A 25 -7.48 19.69 6.89
N ALA A 26 -8.55 18.99 6.56
CA ALA A 26 -9.89 19.30 7.05
C ALA A 26 -10.07 18.83 8.49
N SER A 27 -10.75 19.64 9.30
CA SER A 27 -11.06 19.28 10.70
C SER A 27 -11.81 17.95 10.80
N GLY A 28 -11.32 17.06 11.67
CA GLY A 28 -11.88 15.71 11.87
C GLY A 28 -11.34 14.63 10.91
N TYR A 29 -10.47 14.99 9.95
CA TYR A 29 -9.87 14.07 8.98
C TYR A 29 -8.33 14.15 9.00
N PRO A 30 -7.69 13.84 10.13
CA PRO A 30 -6.25 14.03 10.32
C PRO A 30 -5.41 13.13 9.43
N ILE A 31 -4.21 13.59 9.07
CA ILE A 31 -3.25 12.86 8.22
C ILE A 31 -2.85 11.49 8.78
N GLY A 32 -2.91 11.32 10.10
CA GLY A 32 -2.65 10.03 10.77
C GLY A 32 -3.58 8.91 10.29
N ASN A 33 -4.77 9.23 9.78
CA ASN A 33 -5.71 8.26 9.22
C ASN A 33 -5.13 7.56 7.98
N LEU A 34 -4.22 8.18 7.21
CA LEU A 34 -3.66 7.55 6.01
C LEU A 34 -2.73 6.37 6.31
N VAL A 35 -2.23 6.26 7.54
CA VAL A 35 -1.18 5.30 7.90
C VAL A 35 -1.61 4.33 9.00
N ASP A 36 -2.87 4.39 9.43
CA ASP A 36 -3.44 3.56 10.49
C ASP A 36 -3.86 2.15 10.02
N TRP A 37 -3.80 1.90 8.70
CA TRP A 37 -4.21 0.66 8.04
C TRP A 37 -5.70 0.31 8.19
N SER A 38 -6.55 1.31 8.43
CA SER A 38 -8.00 1.21 8.48
C SER A 38 -8.65 1.84 7.24
N GLU A 39 -9.53 1.09 6.57
CA GLU A 39 -10.36 1.62 5.47
C GLU A 39 -11.55 2.47 5.98
N ALA A 40 -11.80 2.49 7.29
CA ALA A 40 -12.97 3.16 7.89
C ALA A 40 -12.68 4.62 8.28
N THR A 41 -11.40 5.00 8.29
CA THR A 41 -10.90 6.33 8.62
C THR A 41 -10.39 6.97 7.33
N LEU A 42 -10.58 8.28 7.20
CA LEU A 42 -10.22 9.01 5.99
C LEU A 42 -9.40 10.23 6.38
N TRP A 43 -8.36 10.53 5.61
CA TRP A 43 -7.80 11.87 5.55
C TRP A 43 -8.52 12.67 4.49
N ARG A 44 -8.60 14.00 4.69
CA ARG A 44 -9.16 14.93 3.74
C ARG A 44 -8.35 16.22 3.75
N GLY A 45 -7.90 16.65 2.57
CA GLY A 45 -7.22 17.92 2.39
C GLY A 45 -8.16 19.12 2.44
N THR A 46 -7.64 20.30 2.14
CA THR A 46 -8.40 21.53 1.90
C THR A 46 -8.68 21.67 0.39
N THR A 47 -9.11 22.85 -0.07
CA THR A 47 -9.16 23.19 -1.50
C THR A 47 -7.95 23.97 -2.00
N GLU A 48 -6.94 24.25 -1.17
CA GLU A 48 -5.75 24.97 -1.65
C GLU A 48 -4.89 24.06 -2.53
N ARG A 49 -4.13 24.67 -3.44
CA ARG A 49 -3.39 23.92 -4.46
C ARG A 49 -1.99 24.48 -4.66
N PRO A 50 -0.99 23.61 -4.88
CA PRO A 50 -1.02 22.15 -4.69
C PRO A 50 -1.00 21.76 -3.20
N LEU A 51 -1.58 20.60 -2.87
CA LEU A 51 -1.47 20.01 -1.52
C LEU A 51 -0.20 19.17 -1.42
N TYR A 52 0.46 19.25 -0.27
CA TYR A 52 1.66 18.48 0.05
C TYR A 52 1.49 17.69 1.34
N LEU A 53 1.77 16.39 1.27
CA LEU A 53 1.91 15.52 2.44
C LEU A 53 3.38 15.20 2.61
N TYR A 54 3.98 15.67 3.70
CA TYR A 54 5.41 15.56 3.96
C TYR A 54 5.72 14.36 4.84
N CYS A 55 6.82 13.68 4.51
CA CYS A 55 7.37 12.61 5.31
C CYS A 55 8.87 12.82 5.50
N GLU A 56 9.29 12.94 6.76
CA GLU A 56 10.68 12.80 7.16
C GLU A 56 10.87 11.39 7.73
N ALA A 57 11.53 10.53 6.99
CA ALA A 57 11.85 9.18 7.43
C ALA A 57 12.81 9.20 8.63
N ALA A 58 12.68 8.23 9.54
CA ALA A 58 13.55 8.10 10.72
C ALA A 58 15.06 8.07 10.36
N GLN A 59 15.36 7.48 9.20
CA GLN A 59 16.69 7.40 8.59
C GLN A 59 16.55 7.44 7.06
N SER A 60 17.66 7.40 6.32
CA SER A 60 17.58 7.20 4.87
C SER A 60 16.93 5.85 4.56
N MET A 61 15.77 5.87 3.91
CA MET A 61 14.99 4.67 3.56
C MET A 61 14.80 4.60 2.06
N THR A 62 14.67 3.38 1.54
CA THR A 62 14.46 3.13 0.11
C THR A 62 12.97 3.12 -0.21
N ALA A 63 12.60 3.80 -1.30
CA ALA A 63 11.28 3.77 -1.90
C ALA A 63 11.34 3.36 -3.37
N ASP A 64 10.41 2.51 -3.81
CA ASP A 64 10.25 2.07 -5.20
C ASP A 64 8.77 1.86 -5.61
N TYR A 65 7.84 2.27 -4.74
CA TYR A 65 6.41 2.29 -5.01
C TYR A 65 5.70 3.40 -4.23
N LEU A 66 4.51 3.78 -4.73
CA LEU A 66 3.48 4.59 -4.08
C LEU A 66 2.13 3.88 -4.27
N ILE A 67 1.34 3.76 -3.21
CA ILE A 67 -0.05 3.32 -3.22
C ILE A 67 -0.90 4.35 -2.48
N LEU A 68 -1.97 4.83 -3.12
CA LEU A 68 -3.04 5.60 -2.49
C LEU A 68 -4.36 4.84 -2.66
N TYR A 69 -5.05 4.55 -1.56
CA TYR A 69 -6.25 3.71 -1.54
C TYR A 69 -7.46 4.45 -0.98
N GLY A 70 -8.66 4.08 -1.44
CA GLY A 70 -9.93 4.64 -0.95
C GLY A 70 -10.07 6.14 -1.22
N HIS A 71 -9.61 6.61 -2.38
CA HIS A 71 -9.55 8.03 -2.70
C HIS A 71 -10.75 8.53 -3.52
N ASN A 72 -10.91 9.86 -3.59
CA ASN A 72 -11.86 10.55 -4.48
C ASN A 72 -11.20 11.43 -5.55
N LEU A 73 -9.96 11.16 -5.96
CA LEU A 73 -9.19 12.05 -6.83
C LEU A 73 -9.87 12.36 -8.17
N LYS A 74 -10.71 11.46 -8.71
CA LYS A 74 -11.45 11.73 -9.95
C LYS A 74 -12.56 12.73 -9.71
N SER A 75 -13.45 12.49 -8.74
CA SER A 75 -14.53 13.42 -8.39
C SER A 75 -14.02 14.71 -7.75
N ALA A 76 -12.82 14.69 -7.16
CA ALA A 76 -12.15 15.87 -6.64
C ALA A 76 -11.63 16.80 -7.74
N GLY A 77 -11.83 16.50 -9.03
CA GLY A 77 -11.43 17.36 -10.15
C GLY A 77 -10.36 16.75 -11.06
N SER A 78 -10.22 15.42 -11.09
CA SER A 78 -9.14 14.72 -11.79
C SER A 78 -7.76 15.14 -11.29
N ALA A 79 -7.59 15.05 -9.97
CA ALA A 79 -6.35 15.42 -9.31
C ALA A 79 -5.21 14.47 -9.71
N SER A 80 -4.03 15.03 -9.95
CA SER A 80 -2.82 14.24 -10.22
C SER A 80 -2.01 14.04 -8.94
N VAL A 81 -1.43 12.86 -8.77
CA VAL A 81 -0.54 12.55 -7.65
C VAL A 81 0.87 12.19 -8.12
N VAL A 82 1.87 12.68 -7.39
CA VAL A 82 3.27 12.31 -7.59
C VAL A 82 4.03 12.26 -6.28
N LEU A 83 4.76 11.17 -6.05
CA LEU A 83 5.71 11.09 -4.95
C LEU A 83 7.02 11.75 -5.37
N GLN A 84 7.52 12.64 -4.53
CA GLN A 84 8.75 13.38 -4.76
C GLN A 84 9.75 13.12 -3.63
N LYS A 85 11.05 13.18 -3.95
CA LYS A 85 12.14 13.10 -2.97
C LYS A 85 12.86 14.44 -2.84
N GLY A 86 13.07 14.88 -1.61
CA GLY A 86 13.85 16.08 -1.28
C GLY A 86 15.35 15.78 -1.17
N GLN A 87 16.19 16.78 -1.49
CA GLN A 87 17.65 16.68 -1.38
C GLN A 87 18.20 17.02 0.02
N GLY A 88 17.37 17.56 0.93
CA GLY A 88 17.80 18.01 2.27
C GLY A 88 16.64 18.17 3.25
N ALA A 89 16.97 18.48 4.50
CA ALA A 89 16.00 18.62 5.58
C ALA A 89 15.00 19.73 5.32
N ILE A 90 13.73 19.44 5.58
CA ILE A 90 12.72 20.46 5.80
C ILE A 90 12.95 20.92 7.24
N ALA A 91 13.76 21.96 7.46
CA ALA A 91 13.84 22.53 8.80
C ALA A 91 12.54 23.32 9.01
N ASP A 92 11.75 22.80 9.95
CA ASP A 92 10.64 23.42 10.66
C ASP A 92 10.06 24.66 9.96
N GLY A 93 9.16 24.40 9.02
CA GLY A 93 8.19 25.38 8.55
C GLY A 93 8.59 26.35 7.43
N THR A 94 9.86 26.57 7.07
CA THR A 94 10.21 27.33 5.82
C THR A 94 11.70 27.45 5.46
N TYR A 95 12.65 26.96 6.28
CA TYR A 95 14.05 27.39 6.17
C TYR A 95 15.05 26.23 6.26
N LEU A 96 16.22 26.36 5.62
CA LEU A 96 17.38 25.49 5.89
C LEU A 96 17.96 25.83 7.28
N ALA A 97 18.83 24.97 7.82
CA ALA A 97 19.49 25.17 9.12
C ALA A 97 20.31 26.48 9.24
N ASP A 98 20.55 27.18 8.12
CA ASP A 98 21.23 28.48 8.06
C ASP A 98 20.27 29.69 8.06
N GLY A 99 18.96 29.47 8.20
CA GLY A 99 17.96 30.54 8.18
C GLY A 99 17.68 31.11 6.79
N SER A 100 18.13 30.45 5.71
CA SER A 100 17.71 30.78 4.34
C SER A 100 16.39 30.08 3.99
N ALA A 101 15.46 30.82 3.37
CA ALA A 101 14.17 30.26 2.98
C ALA A 101 14.45 29.12 2.00
N VAL A 102 13.91 27.92 2.26
CA VAL A 102 13.71 26.98 1.16
C VAL A 102 12.56 27.58 0.38
N ALA A 103 12.90 28.50 -0.54
CA ALA A 103 11.98 28.89 -1.57
C ALA A 103 11.38 27.59 -2.14
N ASN A 104 10.11 27.63 -2.53
CA ASN A 104 9.48 26.59 -3.35
C ASN A 104 10.21 26.36 -4.71
N GLY A 105 11.47 26.78 -4.84
CA GLY A 105 12.40 26.52 -5.92
C GLY A 105 13.82 26.30 -5.36
N THR A 106 14.50 25.31 -5.95
CA THR A 106 15.97 25.14 -5.96
C THR A 106 16.70 24.53 -4.75
N GLY A 107 15.98 23.91 -3.80
CA GLY A 107 16.50 22.79 -2.96
C GLY A 107 16.03 21.42 -3.44
N GLY A 108 15.75 21.33 -4.75
CA GLY A 108 14.57 20.72 -5.39
C GLY A 108 14.10 19.34 -4.94
N TYR A 109 12.78 19.24 -4.75
CA TYR A 109 12.10 17.96 -4.82
C TYR A 109 12.12 17.45 -6.27
N THR A 110 12.46 16.18 -6.44
CA THR A 110 12.43 15.52 -7.76
C THR A 110 11.31 14.50 -7.78
N ASP A 111 10.50 14.53 -8.84
CA ASP A 111 9.46 13.54 -9.12
C ASP A 111 10.10 12.16 -9.25
N LEU A 112 9.59 11.19 -8.50
CA LEU A 112 10.08 9.81 -8.56
C LEU A 112 9.45 9.02 -9.70
N HIS A 113 8.29 9.47 -10.19
CA HIS A 113 7.56 8.88 -11.30
C HIS A 113 6.75 9.97 -12.04
N THR A 114 6.26 9.64 -13.23
CA THR A 114 5.31 10.51 -13.94
C THR A 114 4.03 10.69 -13.11
N PRO A 115 3.49 11.91 -12.95
CA PRO A 115 2.25 12.13 -12.22
C PRO A 115 1.11 11.25 -12.73
N VAL A 116 0.39 10.61 -11.81
CA VAL A 116 -0.73 9.72 -12.12
C VAL A 116 -2.04 10.48 -11.91
N THR A 117 -2.93 10.44 -12.91
CA THR A 117 -4.28 11.01 -12.83
C THR A 117 -5.30 9.88 -12.90
N PRO A 118 -5.90 9.48 -11.77
CA PRO A 118 -6.88 8.39 -11.74
C PRO A 118 -8.10 8.69 -12.62
N GLN A 119 -8.62 7.66 -13.28
CA GLN A 119 -9.79 7.80 -14.16
C GLN A 119 -11.11 7.53 -13.45
N ASP A 120 -11.07 6.97 -12.24
CA ASP A 120 -12.21 6.69 -11.39
C ASP A 120 -11.91 7.04 -9.92
N ASP A 121 -12.94 6.94 -9.09
CA ASP A 121 -12.79 6.91 -7.64
C ASP A 121 -12.86 5.46 -7.15
N GLY A 122 -12.00 5.11 -6.20
CA GLY A 122 -12.03 3.80 -5.54
C GLY A 122 -10.98 2.81 -6.05
N THR A 123 -10.54 2.86 -7.30
CA THR A 123 -9.39 2.08 -7.76
C THR A 123 -8.12 2.58 -7.07
N PRO A 124 -7.25 1.71 -6.53
CA PRO A 124 -5.98 2.15 -5.95
C PRO A 124 -5.12 2.90 -6.98
N VAL A 125 -4.50 4.01 -6.56
CA VAL A 125 -3.40 4.59 -7.36
C VAL A 125 -2.13 3.84 -7.02
N LEU A 126 -1.64 3.01 -7.93
CA LEU A 126 -0.30 2.43 -7.86
C LEU A 126 0.64 3.18 -8.81
N ALA A 127 1.79 3.58 -8.30
CA ALA A 127 2.94 3.98 -9.12
C ALA A 127 4.18 3.21 -8.68
N GLU A 128 4.84 2.54 -9.62
CA GLU A 128 6.14 1.91 -9.40
C GLU A 128 7.24 2.69 -10.10
N PHE A 129 8.40 2.78 -9.48
CA PHE A 129 9.54 3.54 -10.00
C PHE A 129 10.86 2.90 -9.60
N ASN A 130 11.97 3.44 -10.15
CA ASN A 130 13.31 2.97 -9.81
C ASN A 130 13.61 3.25 -8.33
N ALA A 131 14.11 2.24 -7.63
CA ALA A 131 14.43 2.34 -6.22
C ALA A 131 15.34 3.53 -5.93
N THR A 132 14.92 4.35 -4.97
CA THR A 132 15.64 5.55 -4.55
C THR A 132 15.71 5.61 -3.04
N SER A 133 16.87 5.94 -2.49
CA SER A 133 17.03 6.17 -1.06
C SER A 133 16.97 7.65 -0.74
N GLY A 134 16.29 8.00 0.36
CA GLY A 134 16.13 9.36 0.84
C GLY A 134 15.61 9.40 2.26
N LYS A 135 15.78 10.55 2.91
CA LYS A 135 15.16 10.83 4.21
C LYS A 135 13.88 11.67 4.06
N TYR A 136 13.82 12.54 3.05
CA TYR A 136 12.70 13.47 2.88
C TYR A 136 11.90 13.10 1.64
N PHE A 137 10.63 12.83 1.84
CA PHE A 137 9.66 12.54 0.79
C PHE A 137 8.47 13.49 0.93
N ARG A 138 7.79 13.76 -0.18
CA ARG A 138 6.46 14.35 -0.13
C ARG A 138 5.56 13.81 -1.22
N LEU A 139 4.29 13.60 -0.91
CA LEU A 139 3.26 13.38 -1.91
C LEU A 139 2.71 14.73 -2.33
N LYS A 140 2.78 15.05 -3.62
CA LYS A 140 2.12 16.22 -4.20
C LYS A 140 0.78 15.79 -4.79
N ILE A 141 -0.30 16.47 -4.41
CA ILE A 141 -1.64 16.33 -5.00
C ILE A 141 -2.02 17.66 -5.65
N ASP A 142 -2.28 17.67 -6.95
CA ASP A 142 -2.50 18.89 -7.73
C ASP A 142 -3.75 18.77 -8.62
N GLY A 143 -4.27 19.90 -9.10
CA GLY A 143 -5.39 19.94 -10.05
C GLY A 143 -6.81 19.72 -9.48
N HIS A 144 -6.98 19.57 -8.16
CA HIS A 144 -8.26 19.21 -7.54
C HIS A 144 -9.21 20.40 -7.29
N SER A 145 -10.43 20.39 -7.81
CA SER A 145 -11.49 21.39 -7.55
C SER A 145 -12.34 21.19 -6.31
N GLN A 146 -12.24 20.03 -5.67
CA GLN A 146 -12.84 19.75 -4.37
C GLN A 146 -11.77 19.19 -3.44
N PRO A 147 -11.99 19.20 -2.12
CA PRO A 147 -11.02 18.64 -1.19
C PRO A 147 -10.76 17.15 -1.49
N PRO A 148 -9.51 16.76 -1.80
CA PRO A 148 -9.17 15.37 -2.02
C PRO A 148 -9.22 14.62 -0.69
N GLN A 149 -9.54 13.34 -0.77
CA GLN A 149 -9.63 12.43 0.36
C GLN A 149 -9.00 11.10 -0.03
N ALA A 150 -8.47 10.39 0.96
CA ALA A 150 -7.98 9.02 0.82
C ALA A 150 -8.07 8.30 2.15
N ALA A 151 -8.22 6.97 2.09
CA ALA A 151 -8.23 6.11 3.27
C ALA A 151 -6.81 5.73 3.67
N LEU A 152 -5.98 5.30 2.72
CA LEU A 152 -4.63 4.82 3.01
C LEU A 152 -3.59 5.40 2.05
N LEU A 153 -2.40 5.66 2.59
CA LEU A 153 -1.19 5.97 1.85
C LEU A 153 -0.10 4.98 2.28
N SER A 154 0.53 4.35 1.29
CA SER A 154 1.73 3.55 1.52
C SER A 154 2.77 3.83 0.45
N PHE A 155 3.99 4.15 0.87
CA PHE A 155 5.14 4.17 -0.04
C PHE A 155 6.37 3.66 0.70
N GLY A 156 7.28 3.04 -0.04
CA GLY A 156 8.48 2.43 0.51
C GLY A 156 9.05 1.41 -0.47
N GLU A 157 9.74 0.40 0.05
CA GLU A 157 10.35 -0.66 -0.76
C GLU A 157 9.42 -1.87 -0.84
N LYS A 158 9.12 -2.32 -2.06
CA LYS A 158 8.34 -3.53 -2.33
C LYS A 158 9.23 -4.76 -2.27
N THR A 159 8.62 -5.92 -2.06
CA THR A 159 9.30 -7.21 -2.21
C THR A 159 8.68 -7.97 -3.37
N THR A 160 9.51 -8.34 -4.33
CA THR A 160 9.08 -9.15 -5.47
C THR A 160 9.35 -10.62 -5.16
N LEU A 161 8.29 -11.43 -5.18
CA LEU A 161 8.39 -12.87 -5.00
C LEU A 161 8.66 -13.57 -6.34
N GLY A 162 9.06 -14.83 -6.27
CA GLY A 162 9.14 -15.67 -7.46
C GLY A 162 7.77 -15.96 -8.06
N TYR A 163 7.75 -16.79 -9.10
CA TYR A 163 6.50 -17.34 -9.60
C TYR A 163 5.96 -18.36 -8.60
N ALA A 164 4.68 -18.24 -8.25
CA ALA A 164 4.00 -19.28 -7.49
C ALA A 164 3.95 -20.55 -8.36
N THR A 165 4.30 -21.69 -7.77
CA THR A 165 4.21 -23.00 -8.43
C THR A 165 2.81 -23.61 -8.32
N GLY A 166 1.95 -23.07 -7.45
CA GLY A 166 0.56 -23.49 -7.33
C GLY A 166 -0.28 -22.58 -6.43
N GLY A 167 -1.59 -22.77 -6.50
CA GLY A 167 -2.58 -22.09 -5.66
C GLY A 167 -2.85 -20.62 -6.00
N PHE A 168 -2.12 -20.04 -6.97
CA PHE A 168 -2.25 -18.64 -7.34
C PHE A 168 -3.49 -18.40 -8.18
N ASP A 169 -4.57 -18.01 -7.51
CA ASP A 169 -5.77 -17.43 -8.12
C ASP A 169 -5.97 -16.02 -7.55
N PRO A 170 -5.58 -14.96 -8.28
CA PRO A 170 -5.72 -13.59 -7.82
C PRO A 170 -7.16 -13.09 -7.64
N TYR A 171 -8.11 -13.78 -8.28
CA TYR A 171 -9.52 -13.41 -8.31
C TYR A 171 -10.37 -14.37 -7.46
N GLU A 172 -9.74 -15.22 -6.64
CA GLU A 172 -10.47 -16.12 -5.76
C GLU A 172 -11.28 -15.31 -4.73
N GLU A 173 -12.59 -15.48 -4.76
CA GLU A 173 -13.52 -14.86 -3.83
C GLU A 173 -14.31 -15.93 -3.09
N LYS A 174 -14.55 -15.67 -1.80
CA LYS A 174 -15.43 -16.47 -0.96
C LYS A 174 -16.58 -15.62 -0.46
N ILE A 175 -17.79 -16.09 -0.71
CA ILE A 175 -19.02 -15.50 -0.18
C ILE A 175 -19.30 -16.12 1.19
N GLU A 176 -19.29 -15.31 2.24
CA GLU A 176 -19.76 -15.70 3.56
C GLU A 176 -21.25 -15.40 3.68
N ALA A 177 -22.07 -16.46 3.61
CA ALA A 177 -23.52 -16.35 3.63
C ALA A 177 -24.12 -16.87 4.95
N SER A 178 -25.08 -16.12 5.48
CA SER A 178 -25.91 -16.57 6.61
C SER A 178 -27.09 -17.36 6.07
N ARG A 179 -27.29 -18.57 6.59
CA ARG A 179 -28.44 -19.42 6.22
C ARG A 179 -29.40 -19.47 7.40
N VAL A 180 -30.62 -19.03 7.18
CA VAL A 180 -31.69 -19.14 8.16
C VAL A 180 -32.48 -20.40 7.83
N VAL A 181 -32.52 -21.33 8.79
CA VAL A 181 -33.25 -22.59 8.65
C VAL A 181 -34.33 -22.64 9.74
N SER A 182 -35.54 -23.07 9.36
CA SER A 182 -36.65 -23.26 10.28
C SER A 182 -36.37 -24.37 11.29
N ARG A 183 -37.16 -24.43 12.38
CA ARG A 183 -37.06 -25.51 13.37
C ARG A 183 -37.31 -26.91 12.80
N THR A 184 -38.01 -27.01 11.67
CA THR A 184 -38.27 -28.28 10.96
C THR A 184 -37.28 -28.54 9.82
N GLY A 185 -36.24 -27.72 9.66
CA GLY A 185 -35.18 -27.93 8.67
C GLY A 185 -35.39 -27.29 7.30
N TYR A 186 -36.53 -26.62 7.04
CA TYR A 186 -36.72 -25.88 5.79
C TYR A 186 -35.87 -24.62 5.75
N LEU A 187 -35.20 -24.37 4.62
CA LEU A 187 -34.48 -23.14 4.35
C LEU A 187 -35.46 -21.97 4.27
N LEU A 188 -35.31 -20.97 5.14
CA LEU A 188 -36.14 -19.77 5.18
C LEU A 188 -35.52 -18.60 4.41
N GLY A 189 -34.20 -18.57 4.28
CA GLY A 189 -33.51 -17.55 3.50
C GLY A 189 -32.00 -17.70 3.54
N ILE A 190 -31.35 -17.21 2.49
CA ILE A 190 -29.90 -17.06 2.41
C ILE A 190 -29.65 -15.58 2.13
N TYR A 191 -28.81 -14.94 2.96
CA TYR A 191 -28.33 -13.59 2.68
C TYR A 191 -26.81 -13.56 2.83
N GLU A 192 -26.16 -12.88 1.89
CA GLU A 192 -24.73 -12.62 1.91
C GLU A 192 -24.40 -11.67 3.06
N ARG A 193 -23.44 -12.04 3.91
CA ARG A 193 -22.94 -11.14 4.97
C ARG A 193 -21.85 -10.24 4.42
N TYR A 194 -20.86 -10.86 3.78
CA TYR A 194 -19.76 -10.17 3.13
C TYR A 194 -19.08 -11.10 2.12
N ARG A 195 -18.30 -10.49 1.24
CA ARG A 195 -17.41 -11.13 0.29
C ARG A 195 -15.97 -10.92 0.74
N GLU A 196 -15.21 -12.01 0.76
CA GLU A 196 -13.79 -12.01 1.13
C GLU A 196 -12.97 -12.45 -0.09
N ARG A 197 -11.94 -11.69 -0.41
CA ARG A 197 -10.94 -12.13 -1.39
C ARG A 197 -9.91 -13.03 -0.70
N ARG A 198 -9.52 -14.09 -1.38
CA ARG A 198 -8.51 -15.04 -0.90
C ARG A 198 -7.37 -15.09 -1.89
N LEU A 199 -6.17 -15.20 -1.37
CA LEU A 199 -4.99 -15.42 -2.19
C LEU A 199 -4.11 -16.45 -1.52
N LYS A 200 -3.82 -17.53 -2.24
CA LYS A 200 -2.90 -18.57 -1.78
C LYS A 200 -1.69 -18.62 -2.70
N LEU A 201 -0.49 -18.50 -2.14
CA LEU A 201 0.74 -18.60 -2.89
C LEU A 201 1.50 -19.83 -2.42
N THR A 202 1.70 -20.80 -3.30
CA THR A 202 2.56 -21.96 -3.02
C THR A 202 3.83 -21.84 -3.85
N PHE A 203 4.97 -22.02 -3.20
CA PHE A 203 6.29 -22.04 -3.83
C PHE A 203 6.97 -23.36 -3.50
N ASP A 204 7.07 -24.24 -4.50
CA ASP A 204 7.90 -25.44 -4.43
C ASP A 204 9.37 -25.09 -4.71
N TYR A 205 10.27 -25.92 -4.20
CA TYR A 205 11.71 -25.78 -4.44
C TYR A 205 12.31 -24.45 -3.99
N MET A 206 11.75 -23.84 -2.93
CA MET A 206 12.27 -22.58 -2.41
C MET A 206 13.66 -22.78 -1.80
N ASN A 207 14.63 -21.96 -2.24
CA ASN A 207 15.97 -21.97 -1.68
C ASN A 207 16.00 -21.32 -0.28
N GLU A 208 17.04 -21.62 0.49
CA GLU A 208 17.14 -21.18 1.88
C GLU A 208 17.21 -19.66 2.02
N THR A 209 17.87 -18.95 1.11
CA THR A 209 17.97 -17.49 1.13
C THR A 209 16.59 -16.82 1.03
N THR A 210 15.80 -17.19 0.02
CA THR A 210 14.44 -16.67 -0.17
C THR A 210 13.53 -17.03 1.00
N TYR A 211 13.65 -18.26 1.52
CA TYR A 211 12.89 -18.68 2.69
C TYR A 211 13.20 -17.82 3.92
N GLN A 212 14.49 -17.54 4.20
CA GLN A 212 14.85 -16.69 5.34
C GLN A 212 14.29 -15.27 5.19
N SER A 213 14.28 -14.70 3.97
CA SER A 213 13.65 -13.40 3.72
C SER A 213 12.14 -13.41 4.00
N ILE A 214 11.42 -14.45 3.54
CA ILE A 214 9.98 -14.59 3.83
C ILE A 214 9.74 -14.80 5.32
N ARG A 215 10.58 -15.61 5.98
CA ARG A 215 10.48 -15.88 7.42
C ARG A 215 10.74 -14.62 8.25
N GLU A 216 11.71 -13.81 7.88
CA GLU A 216 11.99 -12.53 8.53
C GLU A 216 10.84 -11.54 8.32
N TRP A 217 10.34 -11.43 7.09
CA TRP A 217 9.13 -10.65 6.81
C TRP A 217 7.96 -11.13 7.67
N TRP A 218 7.69 -12.43 7.73
CA TRP A 218 6.60 -13.00 8.51
C TRP A 218 6.70 -12.65 9.99
N LYS A 219 7.89 -12.76 10.59
CA LYS A 219 8.12 -12.42 12.00
C LYS A 219 7.85 -10.95 12.30
N ASN A 220 8.23 -10.07 11.38
CA ASN A 220 8.20 -8.62 11.60
C ASN A 220 6.89 -7.95 11.12
N HIS A 221 6.21 -8.56 10.15
CA HIS A 221 5.08 -7.98 9.42
C HIS A 221 3.94 -8.96 9.13
N GLY A 222 4.07 -10.26 9.42
CA GLY A 222 3.09 -11.30 9.05
C GLY A 222 1.72 -11.18 9.70
N LEU A 223 1.52 -10.24 10.63
CA LEU A 223 0.22 -9.92 11.21
C LEU A 223 -0.34 -8.56 10.76
N LYS A 224 0.45 -7.77 10.02
CA LYS A 224 0.06 -6.45 9.54
C LYS A 224 -0.63 -6.57 8.19
N ASN A 225 -1.51 -5.63 7.90
CA ASN A 225 -2.06 -5.47 6.56
C ASN A 225 -0.95 -5.08 5.59
N LEU A 226 -1.10 -5.48 4.33
CA LEU A 226 -0.21 -5.12 3.23
C LEU A 226 -1.01 -5.00 1.94
N PHE A 227 -0.44 -4.38 0.92
CA PHE A 227 -0.98 -4.52 -0.43
C PHE A 227 -0.28 -5.66 -1.17
N VAL A 228 -1.05 -6.39 -1.97
CA VAL A 228 -0.55 -7.44 -2.87
C VAL A 228 -1.01 -7.11 -4.28
N GLY A 229 -0.09 -7.18 -5.23
CA GLY A 229 -0.39 -7.03 -6.64
C GLY A 229 0.36 -8.04 -7.50
N TRP A 230 -0.16 -8.25 -8.71
CA TRP A 230 0.46 -9.02 -9.77
C TRP A 230 0.21 -8.29 -11.09
N ASN A 231 1.07 -8.53 -12.09
CA ASN A 231 0.97 -7.86 -13.39
C ASN A 231 0.71 -6.35 -13.34
N THR A 232 1.31 -5.66 -12.37
CA THR A 232 1.02 -4.25 -12.07
C THR A 232 1.46 -3.27 -13.16
N GLY A 233 2.19 -3.75 -14.17
CA GLY A 233 2.51 -2.96 -15.36
C GLY A 233 1.31 -2.82 -16.31
N ASP A 234 0.53 -3.88 -16.48
CA ASP A 234 -0.66 -3.89 -17.35
C ASP A 234 -1.96 -3.66 -16.56
N HIS A 235 -1.99 -4.08 -15.29
CA HIS A 235 -3.13 -3.99 -14.38
C HIS A 235 -2.74 -3.30 -13.06
N PRO A 236 -2.44 -1.99 -13.07
CA PRO A 236 -2.15 -1.25 -11.84
C PRO A 236 -3.35 -1.21 -10.87
N GLU A 237 -4.56 -1.44 -11.35
CA GLU A 237 -5.80 -1.59 -10.57
C GLU A 237 -5.84 -2.87 -9.73
N ASP A 238 -5.08 -3.91 -10.12
CA ASP A 238 -5.04 -5.22 -9.47
C ASP A 238 -4.12 -5.22 -8.24
N VAL A 239 -4.37 -4.28 -7.34
CA VAL A 239 -3.66 -4.13 -6.07
C VAL A 239 -4.66 -4.18 -4.93
N TYR A 240 -4.50 -5.17 -4.06
CA TYR A 240 -5.49 -5.47 -3.04
C TYR A 240 -4.91 -5.31 -1.66
N LEU A 241 -5.66 -4.64 -0.78
CA LEU A 241 -5.38 -4.63 0.63
C LEU A 241 -5.70 -6.01 1.21
N MET A 242 -4.69 -6.63 1.77
CA MET A 242 -4.70 -8.02 2.21
C MET A 242 -4.09 -8.14 3.59
N ARG A 243 -4.53 -9.16 4.32
CA ARG A 243 -4.02 -9.55 5.62
C ARG A 243 -3.54 -10.99 5.54
N PRO A 244 -2.32 -11.32 5.99
CA PRO A 244 -1.87 -12.69 6.03
C PRO A 244 -2.72 -13.50 7.01
N GLU A 245 -2.97 -14.77 6.70
CA GLU A 245 -3.52 -15.71 7.68
C GLU A 245 -2.50 -15.95 8.81
N GLN A 246 -2.91 -16.50 9.96
CA GLN A 246 -2.01 -16.66 11.11
C GLN A 246 -1.05 -17.87 11.01
N GLU A 247 -0.84 -18.40 9.82
CA GLU A 247 -0.04 -19.61 9.59
C GLU A 247 0.96 -19.44 8.44
N LEU A 248 2.24 -19.71 8.73
CA LEU A 248 3.29 -19.89 7.72
C LEU A 248 3.66 -21.36 7.69
N SER A 249 3.33 -22.04 6.59
CA SER A 249 3.71 -23.44 6.37
C SER A 249 4.92 -23.52 5.46
N ALA A 250 6.00 -24.14 5.94
CA ALA A 250 7.26 -24.29 5.22
C ALA A 250 7.91 -25.69 5.36
N PRO A 251 7.17 -26.79 5.13
CA PRO A 251 7.71 -28.15 5.24
C PRO A 251 8.87 -28.37 4.27
N PHE A 252 9.82 -29.20 4.71
CA PHE A 252 10.84 -29.73 3.81
C PHE A 252 10.23 -30.73 2.83
N ILE A 253 10.75 -30.71 1.60
CA ILE A 253 10.43 -31.66 0.53
C ILE A 253 11.74 -32.26 0.00
N GLU A 254 11.64 -33.30 -0.83
CA GLU A 254 12.79 -33.97 -1.46
C GLU A 254 13.91 -34.36 -0.46
N GLY A 255 13.54 -35.07 0.60
CA GLY A 255 14.51 -35.56 1.58
C GLY A 255 15.20 -34.47 2.41
N GLY A 256 14.68 -33.23 2.41
CA GLY A 256 15.24 -32.13 3.22
C GLY A 256 15.97 -31.06 2.42
N LEU A 257 16.15 -31.22 1.11
CA LEU A 257 16.95 -30.29 0.31
C LEU A 257 16.22 -28.97 0.01
N TYR A 258 14.89 -29.01 -0.11
CA TYR A 258 14.08 -27.85 -0.45
C TYR A 258 12.92 -27.67 0.51
N ARG A 259 12.29 -26.49 0.46
CA ARG A 259 11.05 -26.22 1.18
C ARG A 259 9.91 -25.94 0.21
N ARG A 260 8.73 -26.42 0.57
CA ARG A 260 7.47 -25.90 0.03
C ARG A 260 6.99 -24.82 0.98
N VAL A 261 6.88 -23.58 0.50
CA VAL A 261 6.36 -22.47 1.30
C VAL A 261 4.97 -22.12 0.82
N THR A 262 4.01 -22.03 1.75
CA THR A 262 2.64 -21.58 1.46
C THR A 262 2.35 -20.31 2.25
N LEU A 263 1.92 -19.27 1.54
CA LEU A 263 1.40 -18.02 2.11
C LEU A 263 -0.08 -17.91 1.76
N SER A 264 -0.90 -17.61 2.75
CA SER A 264 -2.33 -17.37 2.55
C SER A 264 -2.68 -15.96 3.00
N PHE A 265 -3.50 -15.27 2.22
CA PHE A 265 -3.97 -13.93 2.51
C PHE A 265 -5.49 -13.85 2.37
N ARG A 266 -6.07 -12.91 3.13
CA ARG A 266 -7.48 -12.56 3.09
C ARG A 266 -7.62 -11.05 2.96
N GLY A 267 -8.47 -10.61 2.06
CA GLY A 267 -8.75 -9.20 1.82
C GLY A 267 -10.23 -8.97 1.62
N ARG A 268 -10.60 -7.71 1.46
CA ARG A 268 -11.94 -7.34 1.03
C ARG A 268 -12.12 -7.70 -0.45
N GLY A 269 -13.25 -8.31 -0.79
CA GLY A 269 -13.70 -8.54 -2.17
C GLY A 269 -14.59 -7.42 -2.67
#